data_AF-A0A8C8REH5-F1
#
_entry.id   AF-A0A8C8REH5-F1
#
_cell.length_a   1.000
_cell.length_b   1.000
_cell.length_c   1.000
_cell.angle_alpha   90.00
_cell.angle_beta   90.00
_cell.angle_gamma   90.00
#
_symmetry.space_group_name_H-M   'P 1'
#
loop_
_entity.id
_entity.type
_entity.pdbx_description
1 polymer ?
#
loop_
_entity_poly.entity_id
_entity_poly.type
_entity_poly.pdbx_seq_one_letter_code
_entity_poly.pdbx_strand_id
1 'polypeptide(L)'
;MAAPLRPSFPTTMQTETDHWLSPEPQAGQETPGQGKQELLIFIQLSVHQSVGEGARTSWLCEQSGCFRSINRFIPGTNWMLEILSLIRCEGDPGWVRSVLNWDRAPWIDNQTGLEAALKYPSPRLLTSHLPLQLFPKSWQHSKAKVIYTLRCPKDVLVSLYHFSHFMHIFKVPSSMDSFLEDFLSGNVPFGSWFDHVTGWMGLKGNENFFFITYEELQQDPGGSVRRICRFLGKELCEEQVASVVENASFQSMKGNQMSNFSQIPDTYVNHEKGELLRKGKTRV
;
A
#
# COMPACT_ATOMS: atom_id res chain seq x y z
N MET A 1 18.17 -46.51 -1.35
CA MET A 1 17.17 -45.44 -1.18
C MET A 1 17.84 -44.32 -0.41
N ALA A 2 18.24 -43.25 -1.10
CA ALA A 2 18.87 -42.08 -0.50
C ALA A 2 17.87 -40.92 -0.55
N ALA A 3 17.60 -40.29 0.59
CA ALA A 3 16.73 -39.12 0.69
C ALA A 3 17.33 -37.93 -0.09
N PRO A 4 16.53 -37.16 -0.86
CA PRO A 4 17.06 -35.98 -1.51
C PRO A 4 17.24 -34.84 -0.50
N LEU A 5 18.42 -34.23 -0.58
CA LEU A 5 18.89 -33.10 0.20
C LEU A 5 17.94 -31.89 0.02
N ARG A 6 17.60 -31.23 1.13
CA ARG A 6 16.87 -29.94 1.13
C ARG A 6 17.73 -28.85 0.46
N PRO A 7 17.21 -28.07 -0.50
CA PRO A 7 17.90 -26.88 -0.96
C PRO A 7 17.77 -25.75 0.07
N SER A 8 18.89 -25.11 0.38
CA SER A 8 18.99 -23.88 1.16
C SER A 8 18.67 -22.65 0.29
N PHE A 9 17.84 -21.74 0.80
CA PHE A 9 17.42 -20.49 0.12
C PHE A 9 18.54 -19.42 0.13
N PRO A 10 18.56 -18.48 -0.85
CA PRO A 10 19.35 -17.27 -0.75
C PRO A 10 18.65 -16.27 0.17
N THR A 11 19.32 -15.97 1.26
CA THR A 11 18.84 -15.31 2.47
C THR A 11 18.76 -13.78 2.36
N THR A 12 19.32 -13.17 1.30
CA THR A 12 19.80 -11.78 1.31
C THR A 12 18.71 -10.69 1.38
N MET A 13 17.63 -10.72 0.58
CA MET A 13 16.61 -9.64 0.62
C MET A 13 15.70 -9.68 1.86
N GLN A 14 15.33 -10.89 2.33
CA GLN A 14 14.53 -11.02 3.55
C GLN A 14 15.34 -10.60 4.78
N THR A 15 16.61 -10.99 4.88
CA THR A 15 17.44 -10.61 6.02
C THR A 15 17.73 -9.13 6.09
N GLU A 16 17.85 -8.45 4.95
CA GLU A 16 18.05 -7.00 4.98
C GLU A 16 16.81 -6.32 5.56
N THR A 17 15.60 -6.63 5.08
CA THR A 17 14.37 -6.03 5.65
C THR A 17 14.08 -6.44 7.10
N ASP A 18 14.46 -7.66 7.50
CA ASP A 18 14.24 -8.15 8.87
C ASP A 18 15.14 -7.48 9.91
N HIS A 19 16.37 -7.11 9.53
CA HIS A 19 17.29 -6.39 10.40
C HIS A 19 16.80 -4.97 10.74
N TRP A 20 16.08 -4.30 9.83
CA TRP A 20 15.76 -2.86 9.95
C TRP A 20 14.48 -2.52 10.72
N LEU A 21 13.61 -3.49 10.99
CA LEU A 21 12.43 -3.30 11.86
C LEU A 21 12.64 -3.88 13.27
N SER A 22 13.83 -4.42 13.55
CA SER A 22 14.21 -4.86 14.88
C SER A 22 14.56 -3.64 15.75
N PRO A 23 14.16 -3.59 17.03
CA PRO A 23 14.58 -2.53 17.94
C PRO A 23 16.12 -2.56 18.10
N GLU A 24 16.78 -1.41 17.96
CA GLU A 24 18.23 -1.29 18.17
C GLU A 24 18.64 -1.77 19.57
N PRO A 25 19.81 -2.41 19.74
CA PRO A 25 20.33 -2.72 21.06
C PRO A 25 20.70 -1.42 21.78
N GLN A 26 20.24 -1.30 23.02
CA GLN A 26 20.40 -0.12 23.87
C GLN A 26 21.87 0.29 24.06
N ALA A 27 22.15 1.57 23.82
CA ALA A 27 23.26 2.28 24.45
C ALA A 27 22.85 3.72 24.80
N GLY A 28 22.50 3.93 26.07
CA GLY A 28 22.74 5.19 26.79
C GLY A 28 21.71 6.32 26.69
N GLN A 29 21.10 6.62 27.84
CA GLN A 29 20.39 7.84 28.26
C GLN A 29 18.98 8.07 27.69
N GLU A 30 17.99 7.56 28.42
CA GLU A 30 16.58 7.93 28.32
C GLU A 30 16.35 9.35 28.90
N THR A 31 15.82 10.25 28.08
CA THR A 31 15.04 11.41 28.56
C THR A 31 13.55 11.00 28.59
N PRO A 32 12.83 11.23 29.70
CA PRO A 32 11.45 10.78 29.84
C PRO A 32 10.52 11.78 29.16
N GLY A 33 9.90 11.38 28.03
CA GLY A 33 8.79 12.10 27.44
C GLY A 33 8.89 12.30 25.92
N GLN A 34 8.86 11.21 25.15
CA GLN A 34 8.33 11.14 23.78
C GLN A 34 8.62 9.72 23.25
N GLY A 35 7.65 8.81 23.40
CA GLY A 35 7.75 7.50 22.77
C GLY A 35 7.82 7.69 21.27
N LYS A 36 8.96 7.34 20.64
CA LYS A 36 9.13 7.34 19.18
C LYS A 36 7.99 6.51 18.57
N GLN A 37 6.98 7.15 18.00
CA GLN A 37 5.94 6.47 17.22
C GLN A 37 6.60 6.02 15.91
N GLU A 38 6.91 4.74 15.86
CA GLU A 38 7.66 4.13 14.77
C GLU A 38 6.70 3.59 13.72
N LEU A 39 6.94 3.98 12.47
CA LEU A 39 6.51 3.33 11.23
C LEU A 39 5.01 2.98 11.10
N LEU A 40 4.29 3.76 10.29
CA LEU A 40 2.97 3.39 9.82
C LEU A 40 3.09 2.73 8.45
N ILE A 41 2.83 1.44 8.39
CA ILE A 41 2.83 0.70 7.12
C ILE A 41 1.39 0.53 6.69
N PHE A 42 1.04 1.24 5.63
CA PHE A 42 -0.23 1.09 4.97
C PHE A 42 -0.12 -0.05 3.96
N ILE A 43 -1.02 -1.02 4.07
CA ILE A 43 -1.03 -2.18 3.18
C ILE A 43 -2.38 -2.26 2.53
N GLN A 44 -2.39 -2.30 1.20
CA GLN A 44 -3.61 -2.54 0.47
C GLN A 44 -3.40 -3.63 -0.56
N LEU A 45 -4.45 -4.46 -0.69
CA LEU A 45 -4.75 -5.44 -1.74
C LEU A 45 -3.86 -5.40 -2.96
N SER A 46 -3.40 -6.57 -3.41
CA SER A 46 -3.02 -6.93 -4.79
C SER A 46 -2.81 -8.48 -4.91
N VAL A 47 -2.67 -9.12 -6.13
CA VAL A 47 -2.75 -10.56 -6.75
C VAL A 47 -1.52 -11.60 -7.02
N HIS A 48 -1.43 -12.84 -6.47
CA HIS A 48 -0.17 -13.61 -6.18
C HIS A 48 -0.09 -14.79 -7.10
N GLN A 49 1.07 -14.92 -7.72
CA GLN A 49 1.38 -16.04 -8.57
C GLN A 49 1.96 -17.19 -7.75
N SER A 50 1.31 -18.36 -7.80
CA SER A 50 2.03 -19.61 -7.55
C SER A 50 2.85 -19.93 -8.80
N VAL A 51 4.16 -19.68 -8.75
CA VAL A 51 5.10 -20.29 -9.72
C VAL A 51 5.75 -21.48 -9.04
N GLY A 52 5.52 -22.67 -9.61
CA GLY A 52 6.21 -23.90 -9.23
C GLY A 52 7.73 -23.72 -9.25
N GLU A 53 8.41 -24.49 -8.41
CA GLU A 53 9.79 -24.31 -7.93
C GLU A 53 10.91 -24.29 -9.01
N GLY A 54 10.59 -24.25 -10.30
CA GLY A 54 11.57 -24.16 -11.41
C GLY A 54 11.53 -22.88 -12.25
N ALA A 55 10.55 -21.98 -12.09
CA ALA A 55 10.34 -20.84 -12.99
C ALA A 55 10.42 -19.45 -12.32
N ARG A 56 11.05 -19.35 -11.14
CA ARG A 56 11.17 -18.08 -10.38
C ARG A 56 12.19 -17.08 -10.92
N THR A 57 12.92 -17.39 -11.99
CA THR A 57 13.95 -16.50 -12.55
C THR A 57 13.76 -16.15 -14.03
N SER A 58 12.84 -16.77 -14.76
CA SER A 58 12.78 -16.57 -16.23
C SER A 58 11.90 -15.41 -16.69
N TRP A 59 11.11 -14.78 -15.82
CA TRP A 59 10.36 -13.56 -16.17
C TRP A 59 11.05 -12.26 -15.72
N LEU A 60 12.14 -12.38 -14.96
CA LEU A 60 12.96 -11.25 -14.50
C LEU A 60 14.29 -11.12 -15.26
N CYS A 61 14.57 -12.03 -16.19
CA CYS A 61 15.79 -11.98 -16.98
C CYS A 61 15.54 -12.63 -18.34
N GLU A 62 15.16 -11.84 -19.35
CA GLU A 62 15.84 -11.86 -20.64
C GLU A 62 15.34 -10.74 -21.57
N GLN A 63 16.32 -10.05 -22.15
CA GLN A 63 16.25 -9.11 -23.28
C GLN A 63 15.73 -7.70 -22.96
N SER A 64 16.69 -6.76 -22.94
CA SER A 64 16.57 -5.28 -23.04
C SER A 64 16.54 -4.52 -21.71
N GLY A 65 17.68 -3.92 -21.37
CA GLY A 65 17.85 -3.06 -20.20
C GLY A 65 16.97 -1.81 -20.25
N CYS A 66 15.82 -1.86 -19.56
CA CYS A 66 15.16 -0.71 -18.94
C CYS A 66 13.99 -1.25 -18.09
N PHE A 67 14.20 -1.49 -16.79
CA PHE A 67 13.09 -1.84 -15.88
C PHE A 67 13.15 -0.95 -14.64
N ARG A 68 12.49 0.21 -14.71
CA ARG A 68 11.98 0.90 -13.53
C ARG A 68 10.62 0.28 -13.21
N SER A 69 10.57 -0.72 -12.32
CA SER A 69 9.30 -1.39 -11.98
C SER A 69 8.43 -0.44 -11.14
N ILE A 70 7.37 0.10 -11.74
CA ILE A 70 6.33 0.85 -11.02
C ILE A 70 5.08 -0.03 -10.93
N ASN A 71 5.18 -1.24 -10.35
CA ASN A 71 3.97 -1.97 -9.95
C ASN A 71 3.40 -1.26 -8.73
N ARG A 72 2.60 -0.21 -8.95
CA ARG A 72 2.00 0.60 -7.91
C ARG A 72 0.58 0.93 -8.35
N PHE A 73 -0.28 1.18 -7.38
CA PHE A 73 -1.67 1.67 -7.54
C PHE A 73 -2.74 0.58 -7.62
N ILE A 74 -3.40 0.38 -6.48
CA ILE A 74 -4.70 -0.29 -6.37
C ILE A 74 -5.69 0.72 -5.77
N PRO A 75 -6.98 0.70 -6.16
CA PRO A 75 -7.89 1.79 -5.91
C PRO A 75 -8.40 1.76 -4.47
N GLY A 76 -8.10 2.83 -3.73
CA GLY A 76 -8.33 2.98 -2.29
C GLY A 76 -7.05 3.35 -1.53
N THR A 77 -5.88 2.97 -2.07
CA THR A 77 -4.58 3.21 -1.44
C THR A 77 -4.33 4.70 -1.30
N ASN A 78 -4.49 5.42 -2.41
CA ASN A 78 -4.23 6.85 -2.45
C ASN A 78 -5.15 7.64 -1.52
N TRP A 79 -6.39 7.16 -1.31
CA TRP A 79 -7.33 7.80 -0.40
C TRP A 79 -6.89 7.63 1.05
N MET A 80 -6.51 6.43 1.45
CA MET A 80 -5.97 6.20 2.78
C MET A 80 -4.65 6.96 2.99
N LEU A 81 -3.76 6.99 2.00
CA LEU A 81 -2.54 7.79 2.07
C LEU A 81 -2.82 9.27 2.28
N GLU A 82 -3.85 9.80 1.62
CA GLU A 82 -4.30 11.18 1.83
C GLU A 82 -4.77 11.41 3.26
N ILE A 83 -5.68 10.54 3.74
CA ILE A 83 -6.21 10.59 5.10
C ILE A 83 -5.07 10.53 6.13
N LEU A 84 -4.14 9.59 5.98
CA LEU A 84 -3.01 9.42 6.91
C LEU A 84 -2.04 10.61 6.87
N SER A 85 -1.83 11.20 5.70
CA SER A 85 -1.02 12.41 5.56
C SER A 85 -1.66 13.61 6.25
N LEU A 86 -2.97 13.78 6.10
CA LEU A 86 -3.73 14.84 6.76
C LEU A 86 -3.80 14.62 8.28
N ILE A 87 -4.03 13.39 8.75
CA ILE A 87 -3.97 13.03 10.18
C ILE A 87 -2.56 13.29 10.75
N ARG A 88 -1.51 13.02 9.97
CA ARG A 88 -0.13 13.31 10.37
C ARG A 88 0.04 14.81 10.64
N CYS A 89 -0.49 15.64 9.75
CA CYS A 89 -0.43 17.11 9.81
C CYS A 89 -1.62 17.75 10.54
N GLU A 90 -2.36 16.98 11.34
CA GLU A 90 -3.47 17.49 12.17
C GLU A 90 -4.53 18.28 11.37
N GLY A 91 -4.79 17.84 10.13
CA GLY A 91 -5.74 18.47 9.22
C GLY A 91 -5.17 19.61 8.39
N ASP A 92 -3.91 20.01 8.55
CA ASP A 92 -3.26 20.99 7.67
C ASP A 92 -2.98 20.39 6.27
N PRO A 93 -3.55 20.97 5.19
CA PRO A 93 -3.34 20.46 3.85
C PRO A 93 -2.01 20.89 3.22
N GLY A 94 -1.17 21.69 3.89
CA GLY A 94 0.09 22.18 3.35
C GLY A 94 0.98 21.08 2.75
N TRP A 95 1.11 19.94 3.45
CA TRP A 95 1.93 18.83 2.96
C TRP A 95 1.31 18.11 1.76
N VAL A 96 0.00 17.85 1.78
CA VAL A 96 -0.67 17.15 0.67
C VAL A 96 -0.79 18.00 -0.59
N ARG A 97 -0.71 19.33 -0.46
CA ARG A 97 -0.72 20.28 -1.60
C ARG A 97 0.66 20.58 -2.17
N SER A 98 1.75 20.20 -1.48
CA SER A 98 3.12 20.52 -1.87
C SER A 98 3.96 19.30 -2.26
N VAL A 99 3.62 18.12 -1.75
CA VAL A 99 4.39 16.89 -1.99
C VAL A 99 3.53 15.82 -2.65
N LEU A 100 4.06 15.23 -3.70
CA LEU A 100 3.42 14.14 -4.45
C LEU A 100 3.00 13.00 -3.51
N ASN A 101 1.81 12.45 -3.74
CA ASN A 101 1.25 11.38 -2.92
C ASN A 101 2.21 10.19 -2.77
N TRP A 102 2.93 9.84 -3.83
CA TRP A 102 3.89 8.74 -3.81
C TRP A 102 5.22 9.02 -3.12
N ASP A 103 5.55 10.29 -2.89
CA ASP A 103 6.73 10.69 -2.12
C ASP A 103 6.40 10.82 -0.63
N ARG A 104 5.14 11.12 -0.28
CA ARG A 104 4.68 11.15 1.12
C ARG A 104 4.68 9.79 1.80
N ALA A 105 4.38 8.74 1.02
CA ALA A 105 4.35 7.36 1.51
C ALA A 105 4.92 6.38 0.48
N PRO A 106 6.26 6.26 0.39
CA PRO A 106 6.92 5.41 -0.59
C PRO A 106 6.50 3.93 -0.49
N TRP A 107 6.42 3.25 -1.64
CA TRP A 107 6.15 1.81 -1.68
C TRP A 107 7.40 1.01 -1.37
N ILE A 108 7.39 0.21 -0.31
CA ILE A 108 8.53 -0.63 0.09
C ILE A 108 8.59 -1.99 -0.63
N ASP A 109 7.74 -2.18 -1.64
CA ASP A 109 7.66 -3.42 -2.43
C ASP A 109 8.90 -3.65 -3.30
N ASN A 110 9.75 -2.63 -3.46
CA ASN A 110 11.01 -2.70 -4.16
C ASN A 110 12.11 -1.87 -3.48
N GLN A 111 13.36 -2.20 -3.81
CA GLN A 111 14.55 -1.62 -3.20
C GLN A 111 14.58 -0.09 -3.28
N THR A 112 14.23 0.49 -4.43
CA THR A 112 14.25 1.96 -4.61
C THR A 112 13.25 2.67 -3.71
N GLY A 113 12.06 2.11 -3.53
CA GLY A 113 11.06 2.70 -2.64
C GLY A 113 11.41 2.53 -1.16
N LEU A 114 12.05 1.42 -0.79
CA LEU A 114 12.64 1.25 0.54
C LEU A 114 13.74 2.29 0.81
N GLU A 115 14.69 2.46 -0.11
CA GLU A 115 15.75 3.48 0.01
C GLU A 115 15.19 4.90 0.11
N ALA A 116 14.14 5.21 -0.64
CA ALA A 116 13.45 6.50 -0.53
C ALA A 116 12.80 6.67 0.85
N ALA A 117 12.11 5.64 1.34
CA ALA A 117 11.50 5.63 2.67
C ALA A 117 12.51 5.81 3.81
N LEU A 118 13.71 5.23 3.69
CA LEU A 118 14.77 5.33 4.70
C LEU A 118 15.35 6.74 4.82
N LYS A 119 15.19 7.61 3.82
CA LYS A 119 15.64 9.01 3.86
C LYS A 119 14.73 9.92 4.70
N TYR A 120 13.49 9.51 4.96
CA TYR A 120 12.54 10.30 5.71
C TYR A 120 12.67 10.09 7.23
N PRO A 121 12.57 11.15 8.05
CA PRO A 121 12.57 11.03 9.50
C PRO A 121 11.29 10.36 10.01
N SER A 122 11.38 9.70 11.16
CA SER A 122 10.21 9.15 11.87
C SER A 122 9.28 10.26 12.39
N PRO A 123 7.96 10.01 12.51
CA PRO A 123 7.25 8.80 12.05
C PRO A 123 7.28 8.71 10.52
N ARG A 124 7.33 7.52 9.93
CA ARG A 124 7.31 7.34 8.46
C ARG A 124 5.97 6.78 8.03
N LEU A 125 5.40 7.30 6.95
CA LEU A 125 4.29 6.67 6.24
C LEU A 125 4.91 5.79 5.16
N LEU A 126 4.58 4.50 5.14
CA LEU A 126 5.03 3.56 4.14
C LEU A 126 3.83 2.92 3.47
N THR A 127 4.02 2.49 2.22
CA THR A 127 3.00 1.77 1.47
C THR A 127 3.53 0.39 1.08
N SER A 128 2.68 -0.63 1.11
CA SER A 128 3.00 -1.92 0.50
C SER A 128 1.77 -2.60 -0.07
N HIS A 129 1.98 -3.39 -1.12
CA HIS A 129 0.98 -4.28 -1.70
C HIS A 129 1.35 -5.76 -1.51
N LEU A 130 2.38 -6.04 -0.71
CA LEU A 130 2.86 -7.41 -0.50
C LEU A 130 1.82 -8.22 0.30
N PRO A 131 1.56 -9.47 -0.12
CA PRO A 131 0.80 -10.39 0.70
C PRO A 131 1.58 -10.72 1.98
N LEU A 132 0.87 -11.07 3.05
CA LEU A 132 1.45 -11.21 4.39
C LEU A 132 2.71 -12.11 4.43
N GLN A 133 2.74 -13.20 3.65
CA GLN A 133 3.86 -14.14 3.60
C GLN A 133 5.15 -13.55 3.00
N LEU A 134 5.04 -12.48 2.21
CA LEU A 134 6.19 -11.76 1.62
C LEU A 134 6.53 -10.49 2.40
N PHE A 135 5.70 -10.09 3.36
CA PHE A 135 5.89 -8.88 4.12
C PHE A 135 6.95 -9.08 5.24
N PRO A 136 7.83 -8.09 5.53
CA PRO A 136 8.98 -8.27 6.43
C PRO A 136 8.62 -8.64 7.87
N LYS A 137 8.81 -9.90 8.27
CA LYS A 137 8.26 -10.48 9.52
C LYS A 137 8.67 -9.75 10.79
N SER A 138 9.82 -9.10 10.78
CA SER A 138 10.31 -8.23 11.85
C SER A 138 9.32 -7.16 12.30
N TRP A 139 8.37 -6.75 11.47
CA TRP A 139 7.29 -5.82 11.85
C TRP A 139 6.45 -6.32 13.02
N GLN A 140 6.25 -7.64 13.16
CA GLN A 140 5.40 -8.22 14.21
C GLN A 140 5.98 -8.02 15.61
N HIS A 141 7.29 -7.84 15.71
CA HIS A 141 8.01 -7.62 16.96
C HIS A 141 8.34 -6.15 17.21
N SER A 142 7.94 -5.26 16.31
CA SER A 142 8.19 -3.82 16.41
C SER A 142 6.94 -3.07 16.87
N LYS A 143 7.10 -1.78 17.16
CA LYS A 143 5.98 -0.86 17.46
C LYS A 143 5.30 -0.33 16.19
N ALA A 144 5.70 -0.82 15.01
CA ALA A 144 5.12 -0.44 13.74
C ALA A 144 3.62 -0.78 13.73
N LYS A 145 2.82 0.16 13.25
CA LYS A 145 1.38 -0.03 13.09
C LYS A 145 1.07 -0.35 11.63
N VAL A 146 0.19 -1.30 11.41
CA VAL A 146 -0.31 -1.65 10.09
C VAL A 146 -1.78 -1.26 9.96
N ILE A 147 -2.10 -0.52 8.90
CA ILE A 147 -3.48 -0.25 8.51
C ILE A 147 -3.76 -0.97 7.19
N TYR A 148 -4.74 -1.85 7.21
CA TYR A 148 -5.18 -2.62 6.06
C TYR A 148 -6.52 -2.12 5.52
N THR A 149 -6.56 -1.66 4.27
CA THR A 149 -7.82 -1.28 3.62
C THR A 149 -8.37 -2.44 2.80
N LEU A 150 -9.53 -2.95 3.23
CA LEU A 150 -10.28 -3.97 2.51
C LEU A 150 -11.30 -3.33 1.56
N ARG A 151 -11.61 -3.98 0.45
CA ARG A 151 -12.63 -3.52 -0.49
C ARG A 151 -13.33 -4.70 -1.15
N CYS A 152 -14.61 -4.52 -1.51
CA CYS A 152 -15.36 -5.51 -2.25
C CYS A 152 -14.58 -6.02 -3.49
N PRO A 153 -14.40 -7.34 -3.66
CA PRO A 153 -13.59 -7.91 -4.75
C PRO A 153 -14.13 -7.54 -6.13
N LYS A 154 -15.45 -7.39 -6.28
CA LYS A 154 -16.09 -6.98 -7.54
C LYS A 154 -15.65 -5.58 -7.95
N ASP A 155 -15.58 -4.65 -7.00
CA ASP A 155 -15.14 -3.28 -7.26
C ASP A 155 -13.63 -3.20 -7.51
N VAL A 156 -12.84 -4.03 -6.81
CA VAL A 156 -11.39 -4.17 -7.05
C VAL A 156 -11.15 -4.65 -8.48
N LEU A 157 -11.85 -5.70 -8.92
CA LEU A 157 -11.74 -6.24 -10.28
C LEU A 157 -12.05 -5.17 -11.33
N VAL A 158 -13.22 -4.51 -11.24
CA VAL A 158 -13.62 -3.51 -12.23
C VAL A 158 -12.62 -2.36 -12.29
N SER A 159 -12.09 -1.95 -11.14
CA SER A 159 -11.15 -0.85 -11.09
C SER A 159 -9.76 -1.25 -11.58
N LEU A 160 -9.29 -2.47 -11.28
CA LEU A 160 -8.02 -2.99 -11.80
C LEU A 160 -8.10 -3.17 -13.32
N TYR A 161 -9.23 -3.66 -13.85
CA TYR A 161 -9.46 -3.78 -15.29
C TYR A 161 -9.25 -2.45 -16.02
N HIS A 162 -9.94 -1.38 -15.57
CA HIS A 162 -9.77 -0.06 -16.17
C HIS A 162 -8.35 0.49 -15.98
N PHE A 163 -7.75 0.23 -14.83
CA PHE A 163 -6.40 0.67 -14.52
C PHE A 163 -5.34 0.00 -15.40
N SER A 164 -5.50 -1.29 -15.73
CA SER A 164 -4.63 -2.00 -16.68
C SER A 164 -4.72 -1.48 -18.11
N HIS A 165 -5.80 -0.76 -18.48
CA HIS A 165 -5.90 -0.08 -19.78
C HIS A 165 -5.25 1.31 -19.78
N PHE A 166 -5.09 1.90 -18.59
CA PHE A 166 -4.55 3.24 -18.37
C PHE A 166 -3.02 3.24 -18.23
N MET A 167 -2.46 2.25 -17.54
CA MET A 167 -1.00 2.18 -17.32
C MET A 167 -0.30 1.33 -18.39
N HIS A 168 0.78 1.83 -18.96
CA HIS A 168 1.55 1.12 -20.00
C HIS A 168 2.32 -0.10 -19.48
N ILE A 169 2.55 -0.17 -18.18
CA ILE A 169 3.28 -1.26 -17.53
C ILE A 169 2.46 -2.54 -17.36
N PHE A 170 1.13 -2.46 -17.50
CA PHE A 170 0.27 -3.63 -17.41
C PHE A 170 -0.05 -4.17 -18.80
N LYS A 171 -0.10 -5.50 -18.89
CA LYS A 171 -0.70 -6.16 -20.04
C LYS A 171 -2.17 -5.76 -20.10
N VAL A 172 -2.56 -5.12 -21.21
CA VAL A 172 -3.96 -4.76 -21.44
C VAL A 172 -4.79 -6.03 -21.59
N PRO A 173 -5.82 -6.25 -20.76
CA PRO A 173 -6.68 -7.42 -20.88
C PRO A 173 -7.44 -7.42 -22.21
N SER A 174 -7.62 -8.58 -22.84
CA SER A 174 -8.33 -8.70 -24.12
C SER A 174 -9.85 -8.51 -23.98
N SER A 175 -10.43 -8.95 -22.85
CA SER A 175 -11.85 -8.80 -22.53
C SER A 175 -12.05 -8.78 -21.00
N MET A 176 -13.23 -8.34 -20.54
CA MET A 176 -13.59 -8.40 -19.12
C MET A 176 -13.67 -9.85 -18.60
N ASP A 177 -14.17 -10.78 -19.42
CA ASP A 177 -14.32 -12.19 -19.02
C ASP A 177 -12.96 -12.85 -18.81
N SER A 178 -12.02 -12.65 -19.75
CA SER A 178 -10.63 -13.11 -19.62
C SER A 178 -9.97 -12.51 -18.37
N PHE A 179 -10.18 -11.22 -18.13
CA PHE A 179 -9.65 -10.56 -16.94
C PHE A 179 -10.27 -11.09 -15.63
N LEU A 180 -11.55 -11.45 -15.63
CA LEU A 180 -12.22 -12.06 -14.50
C LEU A 180 -11.62 -13.44 -14.19
N GLU A 181 -11.36 -14.26 -15.20
CA GLU A 181 -10.68 -15.54 -15.04
C GLU A 181 -9.28 -15.38 -14.45
N ASP A 182 -8.49 -14.44 -14.97
CA ASP A 182 -7.17 -14.10 -14.43
C ASP A 182 -7.26 -13.62 -12.98
N PHE A 183 -8.22 -12.75 -12.66
CA PHE A 183 -8.42 -12.22 -11.32
C PHE A 183 -8.80 -13.32 -10.31
N LEU A 184 -9.74 -14.21 -10.68
CA LEU A 184 -10.18 -15.32 -9.82
C LEU A 184 -9.08 -16.37 -9.64
N SER A 185 -8.27 -16.60 -10.68
CA SER A 185 -7.16 -17.57 -10.66
C SER A 185 -5.90 -17.04 -9.97
N GLY A 186 -5.86 -15.74 -9.60
CA GLY A 186 -4.69 -15.13 -9.00
C GLY A 186 -3.59 -14.75 -10.00
N ASN A 187 -3.88 -14.68 -11.30
CA ASN A 187 -2.95 -14.36 -12.38
C ASN A 187 -2.92 -12.85 -12.74
N VAL A 188 -3.09 -11.98 -11.75
CA VAL A 188 -2.83 -10.54 -11.89
C VAL A 188 -1.75 -10.10 -10.89
N PRO A 189 -1.24 -8.86 -10.84
CA PRO A 189 -0.07 -8.48 -10.01
C PRO A 189 -0.28 -8.58 -8.47
N PHE A 190 0.71 -9.06 -7.68
CA PHE A 190 0.89 -9.29 -6.17
C PHE A 190 0.41 -10.50 -5.24
N GLY A 191 -0.82 -10.63 -4.69
CA GLY A 191 -1.59 -11.66 -3.88
C GLY A 191 -3.03 -12.15 -4.28
N SER A 192 -3.37 -13.42 -4.62
CA SER A 192 -4.75 -13.86 -5.00
C SER A 192 -5.72 -13.16 -4.06
N TRP A 193 -6.74 -12.46 -4.56
CA TRP A 193 -7.47 -11.52 -3.69
C TRP A 193 -7.94 -12.21 -2.40
N PHE A 194 -8.40 -13.45 -2.54
CA PHE A 194 -8.82 -14.31 -1.43
C PHE A 194 -7.67 -14.64 -0.48
N ASP A 195 -6.51 -15.05 -1.00
CA ASP A 195 -5.33 -15.39 -0.19
C ASP A 195 -4.76 -14.16 0.52
N HIS A 196 -4.69 -13.02 -0.18
CA HIS A 196 -4.20 -11.77 0.36
C HIS A 196 -5.07 -11.28 1.52
N VAL A 197 -6.39 -11.31 1.34
CA VAL A 197 -7.34 -10.93 2.39
C VAL A 197 -7.27 -11.93 3.54
N THR A 198 -7.25 -13.23 3.26
CA THR A 198 -7.17 -14.28 4.29
C THR A 198 -5.91 -14.14 5.14
N GLY A 199 -4.75 -13.91 4.51
CA GLY A 199 -3.48 -13.71 5.21
C GLY A 199 -3.53 -12.51 6.14
N TRP A 200 -3.82 -11.31 5.62
CA TRP A 200 -3.83 -10.09 6.41
C TRP A 200 -4.93 -10.07 7.48
N MET A 201 -6.14 -10.52 7.14
CA MET A 201 -7.25 -10.59 8.10
C MET A 201 -7.03 -11.64 9.18
N GLY A 202 -6.12 -12.61 8.98
CA GLY A 202 -5.68 -13.53 10.01
C GLY A 202 -5.01 -12.84 11.21
N LEU A 203 -4.60 -11.58 11.07
CA LEU A 203 -4.02 -10.75 12.14
C LEU A 203 -5.06 -9.90 12.88
N LYS A 204 -6.34 -10.03 12.52
CA LYS A 204 -7.42 -9.31 13.19
C LYS A 204 -7.40 -9.62 14.69
N GLY A 205 -7.26 -8.57 15.49
CA GLY A 205 -7.17 -8.67 16.95
C GLY A 205 -5.78 -8.33 17.50
N ASN A 206 -4.75 -8.30 16.67
CA ASN A 206 -3.42 -7.82 17.09
C ASN A 206 -3.45 -6.31 17.36
N GLU A 207 -2.78 -5.86 18.42
CA GLU A 207 -2.79 -4.45 18.86
C GLU A 207 -2.17 -3.49 17.83
N ASN A 208 -1.23 -3.98 17.03
CA ASN A 208 -0.52 -3.22 16.01
C ASN A 208 -1.11 -3.40 14.60
N PHE A 209 -2.28 -4.05 14.47
CA PHE A 209 -2.98 -4.25 13.21
C PHE A 209 -4.40 -3.68 13.27
N PHE A 210 -4.72 -2.81 12.32
CA PHE A 210 -6.06 -2.27 12.13
C PHE A 210 -6.51 -2.53 10.70
N PHE A 211 -7.78 -2.89 10.53
CA PHE A 211 -8.38 -2.94 9.21
C PHE A 211 -9.61 -2.04 9.16
N ILE A 212 -9.88 -1.54 7.97
CA ILE A 212 -11.09 -0.79 7.66
C ILE A 212 -11.51 -1.11 6.22
N THR A 213 -12.81 -1.11 5.94
CA THR A 213 -13.27 -1.28 4.58
C THR A 213 -13.37 0.07 3.85
N TYR A 214 -13.17 0.05 2.54
CA TYR A 214 -13.40 1.20 1.68
C TYR A 214 -14.85 1.69 1.79
N GLU A 215 -15.78 0.77 1.99
CA GLU A 215 -17.21 1.03 2.14
C GLU A 215 -17.52 1.73 3.47
N GLU A 216 -16.89 1.32 4.58
CA GLU A 216 -16.97 2.03 5.87
C GLU A 216 -16.43 3.46 5.75
N LEU A 217 -15.29 3.64 5.07
CA LEU A 217 -14.69 4.95 4.81
C LEU A 217 -15.63 5.86 4.00
N GLN A 218 -16.39 5.33 3.05
CA GLN A 218 -17.39 6.09 2.30
C GLN A 218 -18.62 6.43 3.12
N GLN A 219 -19.11 5.48 3.93
CA GLN A 219 -20.37 5.64 4.66
C GLN A 219 -20.26 6.66 5.79
N ASP A 220 -19.15 6.63 6.54
CA ASP A 220 -18.88 7.61 7.61
C ASP A 220 -17.39 7.98 7.62
N PRO A 221 -16.98 8.94 6.76
CA PRO A 221 -15.59 9.39 6.70
C PRO A 221 -15.09 9.95 8.05
N GLY A 222 -15.92 10.71 8.76
CA GLY A 222 -15.56 11.31 10.04
C GLY A 222 -15.37 10.27 11.14
N GLY A 223 -16.30 9.34 11.30
CA GLY A 223 -16.15 8.23 12.24
C GLY A 223 -14.97 7.32 11.91
N SER A 224 -14.72 7.09 10.62
CA SER A 224 -13.55 6.34 10.15
C SER A 224 -12.23 7.03 10.51
N VAL A 225 -12.12 8.33 10.29
CA VAL A 225 -10.95 9.14 10.70
C VAL A 225 -10.74 9.05 12.21
N ARG A 226 -11.80 9.19 13.03
CA ARG A 226 -11.70 9.06 14.49
C ARG A 226 -11.22 7.66 14.93
N ARG A 227 -11.68 6.59 14.28
CA ARG A 227 -11.21 5.21 14.53
C ARG A 227 -9.73 5.05 14.20
N ILE A 228 -9.29 5.59 13.05
CA ILE A 228 -7.89 5.58 12.64
C ILE A 228 -7.03 6.36 13.64
N CYS A 229 -7.44 7.57 14.05
CA CYS A 229 -6.74 8.37 15.05
C CYS A 229 -6.58 7.61 16.37
N ARG A 230 -7.66 6.97 16.86
CA ARG A 230 -7.61 6.13 18.07
C ARG A 230 -6.61 4.99 17.94
N PHE A 231 -6.62 4.28 16.82
CA PHE A 231 -5.65 3.21 16.57
C PHE A 231 -4.21 3.75 16.52
N LEU A 232 -3.99 4.92 15.92
CA LEU A 232 -2.68 5.56 15.87
C LEU A 232 -2.23 6.11 17.24
N GLY A 233 -3.16 6.34 18.17
CA GLY A 233 -2.89 7.04 19.43
C GLY A 233 -2.72 8.55 19.22
N LYS A 234 -3.52 9.12 18.31
CA LYS A 234 -3.60 10.56 18.04
C LYS A 234 -4.97 11.09 18.47
N GLU A 235 -4.98 12.30 19.00
CA GLU A 235 -6.19 13.04 19.32
C GLU A 235 -6.28 14.25 18.40
N LEU A 236 -7.37 14.33 17.62
CA LEU A 236 -7.70 15.46 16.77
C LEU A 236 -9.00 16.07 17.29
N CYS A 237 -9.10 17.38 17.33
CA CYS A 237 -10.38 18.05 17.62
C CYS A 237 -11.34 17.94 16.42
N GLU A 238 -12.60 18.29 16.63
CA GLU A 238 -13.64 18.12 15.60
C GLU A 238 -13.38 18.98 14.36
N GLU A 239 -12.78 20.17 14.53
CA GLU A 239 -12.37 21.03 13.42
C GLU A 239 -11.25 20.38 12.59
N GLN A 240 -10.27 19.74 13.24
CA GLN A 240 -9.19 19.03 12.57
C GLN A 240 -9.72 17.79 11.83
N VAL A 241 -10.63 17.03 12.45
CA VAL A 241 -11.29 15.89 11.81
C VAL A 241 -12.09 16.35 10.58
N ALA A 242 -12.85 17.44 10.70
CA ALA A 242 -13.58 18.01 9.58
C ALA A 242 -12.63 18.44 8.44
N SER A 243 -11.50 19.07 8.77
CA SER A 243 -10.48 19.45 7.77
C SER A 243 -9.87 18.23 7.07
N VAL A 244 -9.58 17.15 7.81
CA VAL A 244 -9.11 15.88 7.21
C VAL A 244 -10.14 15.35 6.23
N VAL A 245 -11.41 15.29 6.61
CA VAL A 245 -12.50 14.78 5.75
C VAL A 245 -12.69 15.63 4.51
N GLU A 246 -12.67 16.96 4.65
CA GLU A 246 -12.83 17.90 3.53
C GLU A 246 -11.68 17.76 2.52
N ASN A 247 -10.44 17.78 2.99
CA ASN A 247 -9.25 17.72 2.12
C ASN A 247 -9.02 16.31 1.55
N ALA A 248 -9.45 15.25 2.24
CA ALA A 248 -9.44 13.89 1.72
C ALA A 248 -10.67 13.56 0.85
N SER A 249 -11.58 14.50 0.61
CA SER A 249 -12.76 14.24 -0.22
C SER A 249 -12.35 13.94 -1.67
N PHE A 250 -13.18 13.17 -2.38
CA PHE A 250 -12.91 12.82 -3.78
C PHE A 250 -12.70 14.07 -4.66
N GLN A 251 -13.48 15.13 -4.44
CA GLN A 251 -13.36 16.37 -5.22
C GLN A 251 -12.04 17.09 -4.91
N SER A 252 -11.70 17.22 -3.63
CA SER A 252 -10.44 17.84 -3.20
C SER A 252 -9.22 17.11 -3.75
N MET A 253 -9.21 15.78 -3.62
CA MET A 253 -8.12 14.95 -4.16
C MET A 253 -8.04 15.02 -5.69
N LYS A 254 -9.19 15.02 -6.39
CA LYS A 254 -9.22 15.13 -7.85
C LYS A 254 -8.70 16.47 -8.35
N GLY A 255 -9.00 17.56 -7.64
CA GLY A 255 -8.49 18.89 -7.95
C GLY A 255 -7.02 19.12 -7.56
N ASN A 256 -6.44 18.30 -6.69
CA ASN A 256 -5.07 18.43 -6.23
C ASN A 256 -4.09 17.68 -7.15
N GLN A 257 -3.26 18.42 -7.88
CA GLN A 257 -2.24 17.85 -8.78
C GLN A 257 -1.23 16.93 -8.08
N MET A 258 -1.02 17.13 -6.77
CA MET A 258 -0.14 16.29 -5.98
C MET A 258 -0.77 14.95 -5.56
N SER A 259 -2.10 14.81 -5.69
CA SER A 259 -2.87 13.65 -5.24
C SER A 259 -3.69 12.97 -6.34
N ASN A 260 -3.90 13.63 -7.49
CA ASN A 260 -4.66 13.09 -8.61
C ASN A 260 -3.82 12.32 -9.65
N PHE A 261 -2.49 12.31 -9.47
CA PHE A 261 -1.53 11.61 -10.32
C PHE A 261 -1.40 12.15 -11.75
N SER A 262 -1.84 13.39 -11.99
CA SER A 262 -1.60 14.08 -13.27
C SER A 262 -0.12 14.35 -13.54
N GLN A 263 0.73 14.28 -12.51
CA GLN A 263 2.18 14.48 -12.60
C GLN A 263 2.95 13.20 -12.97
N ILE A 264 2.29 12.04 -13.13
CA ILE A 264 2.97 10.85 -13.65
C ILE A 264 3.35 11.11 -15.12
N PRO A 265 4.60 10.86 -15.54
CA PRO A 265 5.00 10.99 -16.94
C PRO A 265 4.23 10.06 -17.88
N ASP A 266 3.91 10.55 -19.08
CA ASP A 266 3.19 9.83 -20.16
C ASP A 266 3.87 8.52 -20.58
N THR A 267 5.16 8.37 -20.29
CA THR A 267 5.88 7.12 -20.49
C THR A 267 5.26 5.95 -19.70
N TYR A 268 4.64 6.24 -18.56
CA TYR A 268 4.05 5.23 -17.67
C TYR A 268 2.51 5.15 -17.77
N VAL A 269 1.86 6.24 -18.20
CA VAL A 269 0.40 6.38 -18.20
C VAL A 269 -0.12 6.97 -19.50
N ASN A 270 -1.30 6.52 -19.89
CA ASN A 270 -2.04 7.13 -20.98
C ASN A 270 -3.13 8.06 -20.41
N HIS A 271 -2.81 9.34 -20.24
CA HIS A 271 -3.76 10.34 -19.72
C HIS A 271 -4.97 10.57 -20.64
N GLU A 272 -4.90 10.20 -21.92
CA GLU A 272 -6.05 10.29 -22.85
C GLU A 272 -7.07 9.17 -22.63
N LYS A 273 -6.63 8.00 -22.12
CA LYS A 273 -7.48 6.83 -21.90
C LYS A 273 -8.19 6.81 -20.55
N GLY A 274 -7.79 7.67 -19.62
CA GLY A 274 -8.46 7.78 -18.33
C GLY A 274 -7.67 8.54 -17.28
N GLU A 275 -8.27 8.60 -16.10
CA GLU A 275 -7.69 9.21 -14.90
C GLU A 275 -7.68 8.18 -13.77
N LEU A 276 -6.70 8.29 -12.87
CA LEU A 276 -6.60 7.39 -11.72
C LEU A 276 -7.81 7.55 -10.76
N LEU A 277 -8.24 8.79 -10.52
CA LEU A 277 -9.41 9.11 -9.70
C LEU A 277 -10.69 9.14 -10.54
N ARG A 278 -11.23 7.96 -10.82
CA ARG A 278 -12.30 7.77 -11.82
C ARG A 278 -13.71 8.18 -11.37
N LYS A 279 -14.27 7.52 -10.35
CA LYS A 279 -15.70 7.71 -9.96
C LYS A 279 -15.97 7.87 -8.47
N GLY A 280 -15.04 7.53 -7.58
CA GLY A 280 -15.18 7.78 -6.12
C GLY A 280 -16.43 7.19 -5.45
N LYS A 281 -17.09 6.18 -6.04
CA LYS A 281 -18.36 5.61 -5.57
C LYS A 281 -18.27 4.09 -5.43
N THR A 282 -18.88 3.54 -4.39
CA THR A 282 -19.23 2.12 -4.29
C THR A 282 -20.48 1.85 -5.12
N ARG A 283 -20.56 0.72 -5.84
CA ARG A 283 -21.83 0.26 -6.39
C ARG A 283 -22.52 -0.58 -5.31
N VAL A 284 -23.53 0.00 -4.67
CA VAL A 284 -24.44 -0.72 -3.76
C VAL A 284 -25.32 -1.66 -4.57
#